data_AF-A0A368WXV1-F1
#
_entry.id   AF-A0A368WXV1-F1
#
_cell.length_a   1.000
_cell.length_b   1.000
_cell.length_c   1.000
_cell.angle_alpha   90.00
_cell.angle_beta   90.00
_cell.angle_gamma   90.00
#
_symmetry.space_group_name_H-M   'P 1'
#
loop_
_entity.id
_entity.type
_entity.pdbx_description
1 polymer ?
#
loop_
_entity_poly.entity_id
_entity_poly.type
_entity_poly.pdbx_seq_one_letter_code
_entity_poly.pdbx_strand_id
1 'polypeptide(L)'
;MSQLEQTEARYRSLRLSAAADELTNLLAEAEANEMSYLSFADRLAEHELTQRQDKRIRRNRKMAAFPAEKRLEGFDYRHQTTITKRQVNALLD
;
A
#
# COMPACT_ATOMS: atom_id res chain seq x y z
N MET A 1 -26.66 -3.87 16.21
CA MET A 1 -25.55 -3.64 15.28
C MET A 1 -25.95 -2.55 14.31
N SER A 2 -25.12 -1.54 14.16
CA SER A 2 -25.35 -0.45 13.20
C SER A 2 -25.21 -0.97 11.76
N GLN A 3 -25.80 -0.26 10.79
CA GLN A 3 -25.66 -0.62 9.37
C GLN A 3 -24.20 -0.58 8.90
N LEU A 4 -23.39 0.29 9.51
CA LEU A 4 -21.95 0.39 9.28
C LEU A 4 -21.23 -0.90 9.71
N GLU A 5 -21.46 -1.37 10.93
CA GLU A 5 -20.85 -2.62 11.46
C GLU A 5 -21.18 -3.83 10.59
N GLN A 6 -22.42 -3.92 10.09
CA GLN A 6 -22.82 -4.99 9.18
C GLN A 6 -22.08 -4.92 7.84
N THR A 7 -21.85 -3.71 7.34
CA THR A 7 -21.13 -3.47 6.08
C THR A 7 -19.65 -3.83 6.24
N GLU A 8 -19.01 -3.43 7.33
CA GLU A 8 -17.64 -3.84 7.64
C GLU A 8 -17.51 -5.37 7.77
N ALA A 9 -18.45 -6.02 8.46
CA ALA A 9 -18.46 -7.47 8.60
C ALA A 9 -18.55 -8.18 7.24
N ARG A 10 -19.38 -7.66 6.32
CA ARG A 10 -19.46 -8.15 4.93
C ARG A 10 -18.13 -7.95 4.19
N TYR A 11 -17.49 -6.80 4.31
CA TYR A 11 -16.18 -6.56 3.69
C TYR A 11 -15.09 -7.49 4.24
N ARG A 12 -15.06 -7.71 5.56
CA ARG A 12 -14.15 -8.69 6.17
C ARG A 12 -14.40 -10.11 5.64
N SER A 13 -15.65 -10.51 5.45
CA SER A 13 -16.00 -11.82 4.87
C SER A 13 -15.52 -12.00 3.43
N LEU A 14 -15.47 -10.90 2.66
CA LEU A 14 -14.93 -10.86 1.29
C LEU A 14 -13.40 -10.70 1.24
N ARG A 15 -12.73 -10.77 2.40
CA ARG A 15 -11.29 -10.53 2.57
C ARG A 15 -10.87 -9.09 2.21
N LEU A 16 -11.79 -8.13 2.24
CA LEU A 16 -11.53 -6.71 2.04
C LEU A 16 -11.25 -6.06 3.41
N SER A 17 -10.19 -6.53 4.08
CA SER A 17 -9.91 -6.14 5.47
C SER A 17 -9.55 -4.67 5.61
N ALA A 18 -8.78 -4.12 4.65
CA ALA A 18 -8.35 -2.73 4.75
C ALA A 18 -9.51 -1.79 4.46
N ALA A 19 -10.30 -2.10 3.43
CA ALA A 19 -11.54 -1.36 3.15
C ALA A 19 -12.53 -1.39 4.33
N ALA A 20 -12.61 -2.51 5.07
CA ALA A 20 -13.46 -2.60 6.26
C ALA A 20 -12.96 -1.72 7.42
N ASP A 21 -11.64 -1.69 7.65
CA ASP A 21 -11.05 -0.94 8.76
C ASP A 21 -11.07 0.58 8.49
N GLU A 22 -10.94 0.99 7.23
CA GLU A 22 -10.90 2.40 6.80
C GLU A 22 -12.29 2.95 6.39
N LEU A 23 -13.35 2.12 6.39
CA LEU A 23 -14.67 2.47 5.85
C LEU A 23 -15.24 3.75 6.46
N THR A 24 -15.13 3.89 7.79
CA THR A 24 -15.62 5.07 8.52
C THR A 24 -14.89 6.34 8.09
N ASN A 25 -13.57 6.27 7.92
CA ASN A 25 -12.75 7.41 7.49
C ASN A 25 -13.07 7.79 6.04
N LEU A 26 -13.16 6.80 5.15
CA LEU A 26 -13.47 7.04 3.74
C LEU A 26 -14.86 7.64 3.53
N LEU A 27 -15.84 7.27 4.36
CA LEU A 27 -17.17 7.89 4.35
C LEU A 27 -17.11 9.36 4.79
N ALA A 28 -16.39 9.66 5.88
CA ALA A 28 -16.20 11.03 6.34
C ALA A 28 -15.46 11.90 5.29
N GLU A 29 -14.45 11.34 4.62
CA GLU A 29 -13.75 12.01 3.51
C GLU A 29 -14.67 12.24 2.31
N ALA A 30 -15.51 11.27 1.96
CA ALA A 30 -16.44 11.40 0.84
C ALA A 30 -17.49 12.48 1.11
N GLU A 31 -18.02 12.55 2.34
CA GLU A 31 -18.93 13.61 2.77
C GLU A 31 -18.25 14.99 2.76
N ALA A 32 -17.02 15.09 3.27
CA ALA A 32 -16.29 16.35 3.34
C ALA A 32 -15.89 16.91 1.96
N ASN A 33 -15.63 16.03 0.98
CA ASN A 33 -15.16 16.42 -0.35
C ASN A 33 -16.25 16.37 -1.42
N GLU A 34 -17.53 16.18 -1.05
CA GLU A 34 -18.66 16.00 -1.97
C GLU A 34 -18.36 14.99 -3.09
N MET A 35 -17.73 13.87 -2.71
CA MET A 35 -17.21 12.91 -3.67
C MET A 35 -18.35 12.17 -4.38
N SER A 36 -18.25 12.00 -5.70
CA SER A 36 -19.22 11.19 -6.43
C SER A 36 -19.19 9.73 -5.99
N TYR A 37 -20.33 9.03 -6.06
CA TYR A 37 -20.41 7.61 -5.69
C TYR A 37 -19.41 6.74 -6.43
N LEU A 38 -19.13 7.04 -7.70
CA LEU A 38 -18.15 6.31 -8.50
C LEU A 38 -16.73 6.55 -7.98
N SER A 39 -16.38 7.80 -7.69
CA SER A 39 -15.08 8.15 -7.14
C SER A 39 -14.86 7.53 -5.76
N PHE A 40 -15.90 7.46 -4.92
CA PHE A 40 -15.83 6.78 -3.63
C PHE A 40 -15.59 5.26 -3.80
N ALA A 41 -16.33 4.61 -4.71
CA ALA A 41 -16.16 3.18 -4.96
C ALA A 41 -14.75 2.86 -5.50
N ASP A 42 -14.21 3.71 -6.37
CA ASP A 42 -12.85 3.56 -6.90
C ASP A 42 -11.79 3.76 -5.81
N ARG A 43 -11.94 4.81 -4.99
CA ARG A 43 -11.08 5.09 -3.82
C ARG A 43 -11.04 3.90 -2.84
N LEU A 44 -12.19 3.29 -2.57
CA LEU A 44 -12.29 2.11 -1.70
C LEU A 44 -11.51 0.92 -2.26
N ALA A 45 -11.62 0.68 -3.57
CA ALA A 45 -10.89 -0.39 -4.25
C ALA A 45 -9.38 -0.12 -4.30
N GLU A 46 -8.98 1.12 -4.60
CA GLU A 46 -7.59 1.58 -4.63
C GLU A 46 -6.92 1.38 -3.26
N HIS A 47 -7.61 1.75 -2.18
CA HIS A 47 -7.11 1.58 -0.82
C HIS A 47 -6.83 0.10 -0.49
N GLU A 48 -7.76 -0.80 -0.80
CA GLU A 48 -7.57 -2.24 -0.57
C GLU A 48 -6.43 -2.82 -1.42
N LEU A 49 -6.31 -2.43 -2.69
CA LEU A 49 -5.24 -2.87 -3.57
C LEU A 49 -3.87 -2.45 -3.04
N THR A 50 -3.74 -1.19 -2.62
CA THR A 50 -2.51 -0.62 -2.05
C THR A 50 -2.11 -1.37 -0.79
N GLN A 51 -3.04 -1.60 0.13
CA GLN A 51 -2.79 -2.32 1.37
C GLN A 51 -2.42 -3.79 1.13
N ARG A 52 -3.01 -4.45 0.14
CA ARG A 52 -2.61 -5.81 -0.26
C ARG A 52 -1.21 -5.84 -0.84
N GLN A 53 -0.86 -4.88 -1.67
CA GLN A 53 0.49 -4.75 -2.22
C GLN A 53 1.52 -4.55 -1.10
N ASP A 54 1.26 -3.64 -0.17
CA ASP A 54 2.13 -3.38 0.97
C ASP A 54 2.30 -4.60 1.87
N LYS A 55 1.20 -5.28 2.23
CA LYS A 55 1.26 -6.52 3.00
C LYS A 55 2.07 -7.60 2.27
N ARG A 56 1.92 -7.72 0.94
CA ARG A 56 2.68 -8.66 0.12
C ARG A 56 4.18 -8.33 0.12
N ILE A 57 4.55 -7.06 -0.06
CA ILE A 57 5.94 -6.61 -0.04
C ILE A 57 6.56 -6.87 1.33
N ARG A 58 5.88 -6.47 2.42
CA ARG A 58 6.33 -6.71 3.79
C ARG A 58 6.53 -8.19 4.09
N ARG A 59 5.59 -9.04 3.65
CA ARG A 59 5.68 -10.50 3.83
C ARG A 59 6.89 -11.07 3.07
N ASN A 60 7.02 -10.75 1.79
CA ASN A 60 8.12 -11.25 0.96
C ASN A 60 9.47 -10.78 1.52
N ARG A 61 9.55 -9.53 1.99
CA ARG A 61 10.73 -8.98 2.64
C ARG A 61 11.10 -9.75 3.91
N LYS A 62 10.12 -10.05 4.76
CA LYS A 62 10.33 -10.86 5.97
C LYS A 62 10.78 -12.28 5.63
N MET A 63 10.18 -12.89 4.61
CA MET A 63 10.54 -14.24 4.14
C MET A 63 11.96 -14.32 3.56
N ALA A 64 12.42 -13.25 2.91
CA ALA A 64 13.77 -13.21 2.35
C ALA A 64 14.88 -13.26 3.43
N ALA A 65 14.53 -13.04 4.71
CA ALA A 65 15.43 -13.15 5.85
C ALA A 65 16.78 -12.43 5.66
N PHE A 66 16.75 -11.28 4.97
CA PHE A 66 17.98 -10.53 4.70
C PHE A 66 18.62 -10.08 6.02
N PRO A 67 19.93 -10.33 6.22
CA PRO A 67 20.61 -10.06 7.49
C PRO A 67 20.74 -8.56 7.80
N ALA A 68 20.58 -7.68 6.81
CA ALA A 68 20.57 -6.23 6.99
C ALA A 68 19.72 -5.54 5.90
N GLU A 69 19.04 -4.47 6.28
CA GLU A 69 18.39 -3.54 5.35
C GLU A 69 19.46 -2.63 4.73
N LYS A 70 19.93 -2.96 3.53
CA LYS A 70 20.81 -2.11 2.74
C LYS A 70 20.01 -1.39 1.68
N ARG A 71 19.91 -0.07 1.78
CA ARG A 71 19.30 0.81 0.77
C ARG A 71 20.36 1.29 -0.21
N LEU A 72 19.97 1.51 -1.47
CA LEU A 72 20.87 2.05 -2.50
C LEU A 72 21.42 3.43 -2.14
N GLU A 73 20.70 4.20 -1.34
CA GLU A 73 21.10 5.51 -0.80
C GLU A 73 22.39 5.43 0.03
N GLY A 74 22.58 4.32 0.76
CA GLY A 74 23.75 4.08 1.61
C GLY A 74 24.85 3.25 0.95
N PHE A 75 24.73 2.96 -0.35
CA PHE A 75 25.74 2.18 -1.07
C PHE A 75 26.92 3.07 -1.47
N ASP A 76 28.14 2.69 -1.09
CA ASP A 76 29.35 3.39 -1.52
C ASP A 76 29.80 2.93 -2.91
N TYR A 77 29.40 3.69 -3.94
CA TYR A 77 29.75 3.43 -5.34
C TYR A 77 31.24 3.63 -5.65
N ARG A 78 32.05 4.17 -4.72
CA ARG A 78 33.50 4.33 -4.94
C ARG A 78 34.23 2.99 -5.01
N HIS A 79 33.68 1.96 -4.37
CA HIS A 79 34.24 0.61 -4.37
C HIS A 79 33.84 -0.19 -5.63
N GLN A 80 32.88 0.28 -6.42
CA GLN A 80 32.39 -0.41 -7.61
C GLN A 80 32.91 0.30 -8.87
N THR A 81 33.78 -0.38 -9.62
CA THR A 81 34.44 0.16 -10.81
C THR A 81 33.70 -0.13 -12.12
N THR A 82 32.71 -1.05 -12.11
CA THR A 82 31.98 -1.47 -13.32
C THR A 82 30.63 -0.80 -13.51
N ILE A 83 30.02 -0.26 -12.45
CA ILE A 83 28.67 0.31 -12.50
C ILE A 83 28.65 1.66 -11.78
N THR A 84 28.21 2.69 -12.48
CA THR A 84 28.11 4.05 -11.94
C THR A 84 26.75 4.30 -11.28
N LYS A 85 26.72 5.18 -10.27
CA LYS A 85 25.47 5.63 -9.62
C LYS A 85 24.42 6.13 -10.63
N ARG A 86 24.86 6.77 -11.72
CA ARG A 86 23.97 7.26 -12.79
C ARG A 86 23.26 6.12 -13.54
N GLN A 87 23.97 5.02 -13.83
CA GLN A 87 23.39 3.85 -14.48
C GLN A 87 22.37 3.15 -13.57
N VAL A 88 22.65 3.05 -12.27
CA VAL A 88 21.70 2.47 -11.31
C VAL A 88 20.46 3.35 -11.17
N ASN A 89 20.64 4.67 -11.09
CA ASN A 89 19.50 5.59 -10.98
C ASN A 89 18.61 5.58 -12.23
N ALA A 90 19.18 5.38 -13.43
CA ALA A 90 18.41 5.26 -14.66
C ALA A 90 17.52 4.00 -14.75
N LEU A 91 17.72 3.02 -13.84
CA LEU A 91 16.85 1.84 -13.73
C LEU A 91 15.71 2.03 -12.71
N LEU A 92 15.69 3.17 -12.01
CA LEU A 92 14.65 3.53 -11.05
C LEU A 92 13.60 4.48 -11.65
N ASP A 93 13.88 5.06 -12.82
CA ASP A 93 12.91 5.71 -13.72
C ASP A 93 12.16 4.65 -14.56
#